data_AF-A0A957TM23-F1
#
_entry.id   AF-A0A957TM23-F1
#
_cell.length_a   1.000
_cell.length_b   1.000
_cell.length_c   1.000
_cell.angle_alpha   90.00
_cell.angle_beta   90.00
_cell.angle_gamma   90.00
#
_symmetry.space_group_name_H-M   'P 1'
#
loop_
_entity.id
_entity.type
_entity.pdbx_description
1 polymer ?
#
loop_
_entity_poly.entity_id
_entity_poly.type
_entity_poly.pdbx_seq_one_letter_code
_entity_poly.pdbx_strand_id
1 'polypeptide(L)' 'RVNSEGKAIILISHDMDTIFTLSKRLLVLNYGDLIADGDPNEVKDDPLVKSAYLGEDDDELLLAAE' A
#
# COMPACT_ATOMS: atom_id res chain seq x y z
N ARG A 1 -20.28 -3.20 5.47
CA ARG A 1 -21.35 -4.23 5.55
C ARG A 1 -21.08 -5.42 4.62
N VAL A 2 -20.63 -5.23 3.38
CA VAL A 2 -20.36 -6.34 2.44
C VAL A 2 -19.36 -7.38 2.99
N ASN A 3 -18.22 -6.95 3.56
CA ASN A 3 -17.23 -7.88 4.15
C ASN A 3 -17.80 -8.67 5.34
N SER A 4 -18.61 -8.03 6.20
CA SER A 4 -19.22 -8.68 7.36
C SER A 4 -20.31 -9.70 6.99
N GLU A 5 -20.79 -9.69 5.75
CA GLU A 5 -21.70 -10.72 5.21
C GLU A 5 -20.95 -11.97 4.70
N GLY A 6 -19.63 -12.07 4.94
CA GLY A 6 -18.82 -13.23 4.53
C GLY A 6 -18.36 -13.19 3.06
N LYS A 7 -18.54 -12.07 2.37
CA LYS A 7 -18.11 -11.90 0.97
C LYS A 7 -16.64 -11.52 0.91
N ALA A 8 -15.87 -12.21 0.05
CA ALA A 8 -14.53 -11.79 -0.33
C ALA A 8 -14.60 -10.51 -1.18
N ILE A 9 -13.67 -9.58 -0.95
CA ILE A 9 -13.57 -8.31 -1.68
C ILE A 9 -12.14 -8.18 -2.16
N ILE A 10 -11.98 -7.90 -3.46
CA ILE A 10 -10.71 -7.46 -4.03
C ILE A 10 -10.89 -5.98 -4.36
N LEU A 11 -10.02 -5.15 -3.79
CA LEU A 11 -10.01 -3.70 -3.99
C LEU A 11 -8.75 -3.33 -4.78
N ILE A 12 -8.92 -2.52 -5.82
CA ILE A 12 -7.83 -1.92 -6.58
C ILE A 12 -8.10 -0.41 -6.61
N SER A 13 -7.16 0.38 -6.12
CA SER A 13 -7.26 1.84 -6.02
C SER A 13 -5.88 2.48 -6.13
N HIS A 14 -5.85 3.77 -6.44
CA HIS A 14 -4.66 4.63 -6.35
C HIS A 14 -4.65 5.47 -5.06
N ASP A 15 -5.77 5.51 -4.34
CA ASP A 15 -5.89 6.18 -3.04
C ASP A 15 -5.35 5.25 -1.94
N MET A 16 -4.15 5.58 -1.45
CA MET A 16 -3.43 4.79 -0.45
C MET A 16 -4.09 4.82 0.93
N ASP A 17 -4.71 5.94 1.33
CA ASP A 17 -5.41 6.03 2.62
C ASP A 17 -6.56 5.04 2.68
N THR A 18 -7.34 4.95 1.59
CA THR A 18 -8.41 3.96 1.45
C THR A 18 -7.88 2.53 1.45
N ILE A 19 -6.79 2.26 0.72
CA ILE A 19 -6.15 0.93 0.64
C ILE A 19 -5.71 0.48 2.04
N PHE A 20 -4.97 1.31 2.77
CA PHE A 20 -4.44 0.99 4.10
C PHE A 20 -5.53 0.86 5.16
N THR A 21 -6.58 1.69 5.08
CA THR A 21 -7.66 1.71 6.09
C THR A 21 -8.63 0.53 5.92
N LEU A 22 -8.95 0.14 4.67
CA LEU A 22 -10.01 -0.85 4.42
C LEU A 22 -9.50 -2.28 4.28
N SER A 23 -8.22 -2.46 3.92
CA SER A 23 -7.67 -3.78 3.59
C SER A 23 -7.19 -4.51 4.83
N LYS A 24 -7.42 -5.83 4.88
CA LYS A 24 -6.86 -6.71 5.91
C LYS A 24 -5.54 -7.36 5.49
N ARG A 25 -5.25 -7.34 4.19
CA ARG A 25 -4.09 -7.91 3.53
C ARG A 25 -3.85 -7.10 2.25
N LEU A 26 -2.60 -6.81 1.95
CA LEU A 26 -2.17 -6.14 0.73
C LEU A 26 -1.31 -7.08 -0.09
N LEU A 27 -1.48 -7.00 -1.41
CA LEU A 27 -0.59 -7.58 -2.40
C LEU A 27 -0.07 -6.43 -3.26
N VAL A 28 1.23 -6.32 -3.39
CA VAL A 28 1.86 -5.26 -4.17
C VAL A 28 2.59 -5.89 -5.35
N LEU A 29 2.20 -5.49 -6.56
CA LEU A 29 2.83 -5.93 -7.79
C LEU A 29 3.64 -4.78 -8.38
N ASN A 30 4.91 -4.99 -8.71
CA ASN A 30 5.72 -4.04 -9.48
C ASN A 30 6.10 -4.68 -10.82
N TYR A 31 5.79 -4.02 -11.94
CA TYR A 31 6.03 -4.55 -13.29
C TYR A 31 5.56 -6.00 -13.55
N GLY A 32 4.51 -6.43 -12.84
CA GLY A 32 3.95 -7.79 -12.96
C GLY A 32 4.52 -8.80 -11.97
N ASP A 33 5.55 -8.43 -11.20
CA ASP A 33 6.13 -9.26 -10.15
C ASP A 33 5.54 -8.90 -8.78
N LEU A 34 5.21 -9.92 -7.98
CA LEU A 34 4.77 -9.73 -6.60
C LEU A 34 5.97 -9.37 -5.72
N ILE A 35 5.94 -8.16 -5.16
CA ILE A 35 7.03 -7.64 -4.33
C ILE A 35 6.69 -7.66 -2.83
N ALA A 36 5.41 -7.63 -2.45
CA ALA A 36 4.98 -7.74 -1.06
C ALA A 36 3.60 -8.41 -0.93
N ASP A 37 3.40 -9.16 0.15
CA ASP A 37 2.18 -9.87 0.51
C ASP A 37 2.07 -10.00 2.03
N GLY A 38 1.21 -9.22 2.66
CA GLY A 38 1.15 -9.12 4.12
C GLY A 38 0.04 -8.22 4.63
N ASP A 39 0.05 -7.90 5.92
CA ASP A 39 -0.88 -6.91 6.47
C ASP A 39 -0.47 -5.47 6.08
N PRO A 40 -1.39 -4.49 6.12
CA PRO A 40 -1.11 -3.13 5.70
C PRO A 40 0.10 -2.47 6.38
N ASN A 41 0.37 -2.74 7.66
CA ASN A 41 1.49 -2.14 8.38
C ASN A 41 2.81 -2.73 7.89
N GLU A 42 2.90 -4.06 7.78
CA GLU A 42 4.09 -4.73 7.25
C GLU A 42 4.41 -4.29 5.81
N VAL A 43 3.38 -4.25 4.95
CA VAL A 43 3.54 -3.84 3.54
C VAL A 43 3.91 -2.37 3.41
N LYS A 44 3.35 -1.49 4.24
CA LYS A 44 3.69 -0.07 4.24
C LYS A 44 5.17 0.15 4.59
N ASP A 45 5.72 -0.67 5.48
CA ASP A 45 7.11 -0.57 5.92
C ASP A 45 8.12 -1.28 5.02
N ASP A 46 7.66 -2.07 4.06
CA ASP A 46 8.51 -2.77 3.10
C ASP A 46 9.32 -1.79 2.22
N PRO A 47 10.66 -1.86 2.23
CA PRO A 47 11.52 -0.96 1.45
C PRO A 47 11.27 -1.02 -0.07
N LEU A 48 10.92 -2.19 -0.61
CA LEU A 48 10.60 -2.34 -2.03
C LEU A 48 9.29 -1.64 -2.36
N VAL A 49 8.29 -1.75 -1.48
CA VAL A 49 7.02 -1.04 -1.64
C VAL A 49 7.21 0.47 -1.55
N LYS A 50 7.99 0.95 -0.58
CA LYS A 50 8.32 2.37 -0.45
C LYS A 50 8.94 2.92 -1.72
N SER A 51 10.00 2.28 -2.19
CA SER A 51 10.73 2.69 -3.40
C SER A 51 9.88 2.65 -4.69
N ALA A 52 8.94 1.72 -4.80
CA ALA A 52 8.14 1.53 -6.01
C ALA A 52 6.82 2.32 -6.03
N TYR A 53 6.22 2.61 -4.87
CA TYR A 53 4.83 3.11 -4.78
C TYR A 53 4.60 4.28 -3.83
N LEU A 54 5.45 4.50 -2.82
CA LEU A 54 5.24 5.57 -1.84
C LEU A 54 6.23 6.73 -2.00
N GLY A 55 7.34 6.52 -2.72
CA GLY A 55 8.45 7.47 -2.76
C GLY A 55 9.23 7.47 -1.43
N GLU A 56 10.39 8.14 -1.42
CA GLU A 56 10.92 8.72 -0.18
C GLU A 56 10.03 9.94 0.08
N ASP A 57 9.32 9.97 1.20
CA ASP A 57 8.29 10.96 1.54
C ASP A 57 8.37 12.27 0.72
N ASP A 58 7.40 12.50 -0.17
CA ASP A 58 7.28 13.73 -0.98
C ASP A 58 7.23 15.00 -0.11
N ASP A 59 7.08 14.87 1.22
CA ASP A 59 7.17 15.96 2.20
C ASP A 59 8.57 16.13 2.86
N GLU A 60 9.42 15.10 2.95
CA GLU A 60 10.77 15.23 3.57
C GLU A 60 11.84 15.71 2.57
N LEU A 61 11.73 15.35 1.28
CA LEU A 61 12.68 15.79 0.26
C LEU A 61 12.57 17.29 -0.11
N LEU A 62 11.39 17.89 0.10
CA LEU A 62 11.16 19.34 -0.14
C LEU A 62 11.72 20.22 1.00
N LEU A 63 11.87 19.66 2.20
CA LEU A 63 12.48 20.34 3.37
C LEU A 63 14.00 20.16 3.46
N ALA A 64 14.55 19.15 2.79
CA ALA A 64 16.00 18.89 2.77
C ALA A 64 16.77 19.67 1.67
N ALA A 65 16.06 20.46 0.86
CA ALA A 65 16.61 21.19 -0.29
C ALA A 65 16.74 22.72 -0.08
N GLU A 66 16.55 23.23 1.14
CA GLU A 66 16.85 24.63 1.52
C GLU A 66 18.18 24.78 2.27
#